data_AF-A0A3D0TLS3-F1
#
_entry.id   AF-A0A3D0TLS3-F1
#
_cell.length_a   1.000
_cell.length_b   1.000
_cell.length_c   1.000
_cell.angle_alpha   90.00
_cell.angle_beta   90.00
_cell.angle_gamma   90.00
#
_symmetry.space_group_name_H-M   'P 1'
#
loop_
_entity.id
_entity.type
_entity.pdbx_description
1 polymer ?
#
loop_
_entity_poly.entity_id
_entity_poly.type
_entity_poly.pdbx_seq_one_letter_code
_entity_poly.pdbx_strand_id
1 'polypeptide(L)'
;MRTAGPPRAQHLLGAEDLGVERLQQLLDLTDSFAEVARRPMPKVPALRAKTVVLAFFEDSTRTRLSFDLAAKRLSADTLTFSAAASSLSKGESVRDTVETIAAMGVDAIVVRHRNAGVPQQVARWLDDRVSVVNAGDGAHQHPTQALQDAYTLCTHLGRAPAAGGGAAGGGAAGGWNLVGLRVGIVGDVAHSRVARSAVAVYAALGATVTLIAPPTLLPACLDGWPADVAHDFDEVIADLDVVGLLRLQHERMGEAQIGPISDYVRSYGLTAERARRLAPGAVITHPGPVNRGVEVAADVLDGCPTALVTRQVTHGVAARMAVLFRLLGEEPAAPAEPVPAGAAAGPNSGSSDSGGPQ
;
A
#
# COMPACT_ATOMS: atom_id res chain seq x y z
N MET A 1 14.60 28.93 -23.38
CA MET A 1 13.84 27.66 -23.28
C MET A 1 14.40 26.91 -22.08
N ARG A 2 13.75 26.99 -20.90
CA ARG A 2 14.17 26.23 -19.73
C ARG A 2 13.74 24.78 -19.98
N THR A 3 14.67 23.91 -20.36
CA THR A 3 14.43 22.47 -20.33
C THR A 3 14.12 22.12 -18.88
N ALA A 4 12.88 21.71 -18.60
CA ALA A 4 12.55 21.10 -17.32
C ALA A 4 13.56 19.97 -17.09
N GLY A 5 14.26 19.99 -15.95
CA GLY A 5 15.14 18.88 -15.58
C GLY A 5 14.35 17.57 -15.53
N PRO A 6 15.03 16.41 -15.54
CA PRO A 6 14.34 15.14 -15.41
C PRO A 6 13.42 15.15 -14.18
N PRO A 7 12.22 14.55 -14.26
CA PRO A 7 11.27 14.55 -13.15
C PRO A 7 11.93 13.93 -11.91
N ARG A 8 11.76 14.58 -10.76
CA ARG A 8 12.24 14.08 -9.47
C ARG A 8 11.50 12.79 -9.11
N ALA A 9 12.25 11.83 -8.58
CA ALA A 9 11.71 10.58 -8.06
C ALA A 9 10.65 10.86 -7.01
N GLN A 10 9.54 10.15 -7.12
CA GLN A 10 8.49 10.17 -6.12
C GLN A 10 8.71 9.02 -5.14
N HIS A 11 8.25 9.19 -3.90
CA HIS A 11 8.39 8.17 -2.86
C HIS A 11 7.03 7.87 -2.23
N LEU A 12 6.95 6.71 -1.57
CA LEU A 12 5.88 6.37 -0.66
C LEU A 12 6.50 5.94 0.68
N LEU A 13 6.59 6.88 1.63
CA LEU A 13 7.34 6.69 2.88
C LEU A 13 6.43 6.52 4.09
N GLY A 14 5.37 7.33 4.22
CA GLY A 14 4.33 7.18 5.24
C GLY A 14 2.93 7.16 4.63
N ALA A 15 1.97 6.62 5.37
CA ALA A 15 0.55 6.69 4.99
C ALA A 15 0.01 8.13 5.15
N GLU A 16 0.55 8.85 6.14
CA GLU A 16 0.25 10.26 6.43
C GLU A 16 0.65 11.17 5.27
N ASP A 17 1.65 10.79 4.47
CA ASP A 17 2.15 11.57 3.32
C ASP A 17 1.26 11.47 2.06
N LEU A 18 0.25 10.58 2.07
CA LEU A 18 -0.60 10.39 0.90
C LEU A 18 -1.50 11.61 0.67
N GLY A 19 -2.08 12.19 1.72
CA GLY A 19 -3.19 13.13 1.56
C GLY A 19 -4.40 12.48 0.88
N VAL A 20 -5.52 13.19 0.85
CA VAL A 20 -6.78 12.61 0.33
C VAL A 20 -6.70 12.42 -1.18
N GLU A 21 -6.20 13.38 -1.96
CA GLU A 21 -6.21 13.24 -3.43
C GLU A 21 -5.33 12.09 -3.92
N ARG A 22 -4.12 11.94 -3.40
CA ARG A 22 -3.23 10.85 -3.81
C ARG A 22 -3.77 9.49 -3.37
N LEU A 23 -4.42 9.43 -2.20
CA LEU A 23 -5.08 8.21 -1.74
C LEU A 23 -6.20 7.80 -2.69
N GLN A 24 -7.05 8.73 -3.13
CA GLN A 24 -8.09 8.46 -4.15
C GLN A 24 -7.47 7.93 -5.45
N GLN A 25 -6.46 8.61 -5.98
CA GLN A 25 -5.76 8.17 -7.20
C GLN A 25 -5.16 6.77 -7.08
N LEU A 26 -4.57 6.45 -5.93
CA LEU A 26 -4.02 5.12 -5.68
C LEU A 26 -5.11 4.06 -5.55
N LEU A 27 -6.27 4.38 -4.99
CA LEU A 27 -7.41 3.47 -4.91
C LEU A 27 -8.02 3.22 -6.31
N ASP A 28 -8.13 4.23 -7.16
CA ASP A 28 -8.57 4.09 -8.57
C ASP A 28 -7.62 3.18 -9.37
N LEU A 29 -6.31 3.40 -9.23
CA LEU A 29 -5.30 2.53 -9.85
C LEU A 29 -5.36 1.12 -9.28
N THR A 30 -5.59 0.99 -7.97
CA THR A 30 -5.72 -0.33 -7.32
C THR A 30 -6.90 -1.09 -7.92
N ASP A 31 -8.03 -0.43 -8.14
CA ASP A 31 -9.20 -1.03 -8.77
C ASP A 31 -8.92 -1.51 -10.20
N SER A 32 -8.28 -0.64 -10.99
CA SER A 32 -7.86 -0.97 -12.35
C SER A 32 -6.95 -2.19 -12.41
N PHE A 33 -6.02 -2.33 -11.46
CA PHE A 33 -5.13 -3.49 -11.39
C PHE A 33 -5.77 -4.73 -10.75
N ALA A 34 -6.79 -4.57 -9.90
CA ALA A 34 -7.60 -5.68 -9.42
C ALA A 34 -8.34 -6.35 -10.59
N GLU A 35 -8.84 -5.58 -11.57
CA GLU A 35 -9.41 -6.13 -12.81
C GLU A 35 -8.40 -6.89 -13.65
N VAL A 36 -7.16 -6.37 -13.77
CA VAL A 36 -6.09 -7.08 -14.50
C VAL A 36 -5.82 -8.45 -13.89
N ALA A 37 -5.88 -8.57 -12.56
CA ALA A 37 -5.67 -9.84 -11.87
C ALA A 37 -6.73 -10.91 -12.19
N ARG A 38 -7.90 -10.52 -12.70
CA ARG A 38 -8.97 -11.45 -13.15
C ARG A 38 -8.77 -11.98 -14.58
N ARG A 39 -7.86 -11.38 -15.35
CA ARG A 39 -7.62 -11.76 -16.76
C ARG A 39 -6.85 -13.09 -16.83
N PRO A 40 -7.03 -13.88 -17.91
CA PRO A 40 -6.25 -15.12 -18.12
C PRO A 40 -4.73 -14.89 -18.10
N MET A 41 -4.29 -13.73 -18.60
CA MET A 41 -2.92 -13.26 -18.51
C MET A 41 -2.88 -12.01 -17.61
N PRO A 42 -2.59 -12.16 -16.31
CA PRO A 42 -2.59 -11.04 -15.36
C PRO A 42 -1.28 -10.25 -15.42
N LYS A 43 -0.84 -9.88 -16.63
CA LYS A 43 0.40 -9.14 -16.89
C LYS A 43 0.14 -7.99 -17.85
N VAL A 44 0.69 -6.82 -17.54
CA VAL A 44 0.64 -5.61 -18.38
C VAL A 44 2.06 -5.07 -18.57
N PRO A 45 2.41 -4.55 -19.76
CA PRO A 45 3.76 -4.08 -20.07
C PRO A 45 4.03 -2.64 -19.57
N ALA A 46 3.46 -2.27 -18.42
CA ALA A 46 3.41 -0.89 -17.96
C ALA A 46 4.76 -0.37 -17.45
N LEU A 47 5.61 -1.24 -16.92
CA LEU A 47 6.92 -0.93 -16.35
C LEU A 47 8.04 -1.74 -17.03
N ARG A 48 7.93 -1.97 -18.34
CA ARG A 48 8.97 -2.66 -19.10
C ARG A 48 10.30 -1.91 -18.97
N ALA A 49 11.39 -2.66 -18.82
CA ALA A 49 12.75 -2.13 -18.63
C ALA A 49 12.95 -1.33 -17.32
N LYS A 50 11.99 -1.40 -16.39
CA LYS A 50 12.17 -0.89 -15.02
C LYS A 50 12.67 -2.00 -14.11
N THR A 51 13.60 -1.67 -13.22
CA THR A 51 14.15 -2.60 -12.22
C THR A 51 13.76 -2.18 -10.81
N VAL A 52 13.13 -3.09 -10.06
CA VAL A 52 12.70 -2.88 -8.67
C VAL A 52 13.50 -3.78 -7.73
N VAL A 53 14.17 -3.19 -6.75
CA VAL A 53 14.90 -3.92 -5.72
C VAL A 53 14.07 -4.09 -4.47
N LEU A 54 13.99 -5.33 -3.97
CA LEU A 54 13.36 -5.67 -2.71
C LEU A 54 14.43 -5.76 -1.62
N ALA A 55 14.64 -4.65 -0.91
CA ALA A 55 15.62 -4.51 0.18
C ALA A 55 14.96 -4.76 1.55
N PHE A 56 14.84 -6.03 1.91
CA PHE A 56 14.24 -6.46 3.17
C PHE A 56 15.34 -6.79 4.19
N PHE A 57 15.50 -5.89 5.17
CA PHE A 57 16.47 -6.00 6.26
C PHE A 57 15.90 -6.69 7.51
N GLU A 58 14.59 -6.95 7.51
CA GLU A 58 13.89 -7.81 8.48
C GLU A 58 12.98 -8.78 7.74
N ASP A 59 12.68 -9.93 8.37
CA ASP A 59 11.91 -11.00 7.73
C ASP A 59 10.48 -10.58 7.38
N SER A 60 10.09 -10.79 6.12
CA SER A 60 8.71 -10.65 5.69
C SER A 60 8.43 -11.36 4.36
N THR A 61 8.07 -12.64 4.45
CA THR A 61 7.78 -13.46 3.27
C THR A 61 6.58 -12.92 2.47
N ARG A 62 5.46 -12.62 3.13
CA ARG A 62 4.21 -12.18 2.46
C ARG A 62 4.38 -10.86 1.72
N THR A 63 4.96 -9.85 2.37
CA THR A 63 5.13 -8.52 1.80
C THR A 63 6.14 -8.56 0.65
N ARG A 64 7.25 -9.29 0.81
CA ARG A 64 8.25 -9.45 -0.25
C ARG A 64 7.67 -10.14 -1.48
N LEU A 65 7.00 -11.29 -1.31
CA LEU A 65 6.40 -12.03 -2.42
C LEU A 65 5.30 -11.24 -3.14
N SER A 66 4.49 -10.47 -2.42
CA SER A 66 3.46 -9.65 -3.04
C SER A 66 4.01 -8.45 -3.83
N PHE A 67 5.11 -7.82 -3.38
CA PHE A 67 5.82 -6.82 -4.18
C PHE A 67 6.50 -7.43 -5.41
N ASP A 68 7.17 -8.57 -5.24
CA ASP A 68 7.80 -9.30 -6.36
C ASP A 68 6.76 -9.65 -7.45
N LEU A 69 5.62 -10.21 -7.03
CA LEU A 69 4.53 -10.53 -7.94
C LEU A 69 3.94 -9.27 -8.60
N ALA A 70 3.74 -8.19 -7.85
CA ALA A 70 3.23 -6.93 -8.39
C ALA A 70 4.14 -6.36 -9.48
N ALA A 71 5.45 -6.27 -9.22
CA ALA A 71 6.43 -5.80 -10.20
C ALA A 71 6.45 -6.68 -11.47
N LYS A 72 6.48 -8.01 -11.31
CA LYS A 72 6.45 -8.96 -12.42
C LYS A 72 5.17 -8.86 -13.26
N ARG A 73 4.01 -8.62 -12.62
CA ARG A 73 2.73 -8.37 -13.31
C ARG A 73 2.73 -7.04 -14.08
N LEU A 74 3.53 -6.07 -13.67
CA LEU A 74 3.76 -4.83 -14.41
C LEU A 74 4.88 -4.95 -15.46
N SER A 75 5.46 -6.13 -15.62
CA SER A 75 6.60 -6.40 -16.52
C SER A 75 7.91 -5.70 -16.15
N ALA A 76 8.06 -5.32 -14.88
CA ALA A 76 9.34 -4.88 -14.32
C ALA A 76 10.20 -6.08 -13.93
N ASP A 77 11.52 -5.90 -13.97
CA ASP A 77 12.50 -6.84 -13.44
C ASP A 77 12.63 -6.64 -11.92
N THR A 78 12.88 -7.74 -11.19
CA THR A 78 13.04 -7.70 -9.73
C THR A 78 14.38 -8.25 -9.28
N LEU A 79 15.02 -7.55 -8.36
CA LEU A 79 16.21 -8.01 -7.65
C LEU A 79 15.88 -8.13 -6.17
N THR A 80 16.25 -9.24 -5.54
CA THR A 80 16.01 -9.43 -4.11
C THR A 80 17.31 -9.32 -3.34
N PHE A 81 17.36 -8.38 -2.40
CA PHE A 81 18.42 -8.30 -1.44
C PHE A 81 18.01 -9.04 -0.15
N SER A 82 18.90 -9.88 0.37
CA SER A 82 18.70 -10.62 1.61
C SER A 82 19.84 -10.33 2.57
N ALA A 83 19.54 -9.67 3.70
CA ALA A 83 20.54 -9.29 4.69
C ALA A 83 21.37 -10.49 5.17
N ALA A 84 20.72 -11.64 5.40
CA ALA A 84 21.36 -12.88 5.87
C ALA A 84 22.42 -13.45 4.91
N ALA A 85 22.29 -13.17 3.61
CA ALA A 85 23.22 -13.64 2.58
C ALA A 85 24.15 -12.54 2.04
N SER A 86 24.10 -11.34 2.62
CA SER A 86 24.75 -10.13 2.06
C SER A 86 25.95 -9.64 2.88
N SER A 87 26.66 -8.66 2.33
CA SER A 87 27.77 -7.95 2.98
C SER A 87 27.39 -7.20 4.27
N LEU A 88 26.10 -7.01 4.58
CA LEU A 88 25.67 -6.55 5.91
C LEU A 88 26.11 -7.50 7.02
N SER A 89 26.11 -8.81 6.77
CA SER A 89 26.66 -9.80 7.72
C SER A 89 28.17 -9.62 7.97
N LYS A 90 28.84 -8.88 7.08
CA LYS A 90 30.26 -8.53 7.14
C LYS A 90 30.49 -7.10 7.65
N GLY A 91 29.45 -6.42 8.15
CA GLY A 91 29.55 -5.09 8.77
C GLY A 91 29.34 -3.90 7.83
N GLU A 92 28.89 -4.12 6.59
CA GLU A 92 28.51 -3.03 5.67
C GLU A 92 27.36 -2.19 6.26
N SER A 93 27.39 -0.87 6.07
CA SER A 93 26.31 -0.01 6.56
C SER A 93 25.09 -0.07 5.62
N VAL A 94 23.88 0.16 6.16
CA VAL A 94 22.66 0.25 5.33
C VAL A 94 22.82 1.27 4.20
N ARG A 95 23.53 2.38 4.47
CA ARG A 95 23.80 3.43 3.50
C ARG A 95 24.63 2.90 2.32
N ASP A 96 25.77 2.29 2.61
CA ASP A 96 26.67 1.77 1.56
C ASP A 96 25.96 0.71 0.72
N THR A 97 25.16 -0.15 1.37
CA THR A 97 24.33 -1.16 0.67
C THR A 97 23.35 -0.49 -0.30
N VAL A 98 22.57 0.52 0.12
CA VAL A 98 21.57 1.14 -0.77
C VAL A 98 22.19 2.01 -1.85
N GLU A 99 23.30 2.69 -1.57
CA GLU A 99 24.07 3.45 -2.57
C GLU A 99 24.67 2.50 -3.63
N THR A 100 25.18 1.33 -3.21
CA THR A 100 25.66 0.29 -4.13
C THR A 100 24.54 -0.26 -5.00
N ILE A 101 23.38 -0.54 -4.42
CA ILE A 101 22.19 -0.97 -5.16
C ILE A 101 21.78 0.11 -6.19
N ALA A 102 21.76 1.38 -5.79
CA ALA A 102 21.40 2.48 -6.68
C ALA A 102 22.40 2.64 -7.84
N ALA A 103 23.69 2.45 -7.58
CA ALA A 103 24.74 2.49 -8.60
C ALA A 103 24.60 1.41 -9.68
N MET A 104 23.83 0.34 -9.42
CA MET A 104 23.50 -0.68 -10.44
C MET A 104 22.44 -0.22 -11.47
N GLY A 105 21.92 1.01 -11.34
CA GLY A 105 20.97 1.59 -12.30
C GLY A 105 19.53 1.11 -12.10
N VAL A 106 19.09 0.97 -10.85
CA VAL A 106 17.72 0.53 -10.52
C VAL A 106 16.75 1.72 -10.46
N ASP A 107 15.46 1.47 -10.69
CA ASP A 107 14.44 2.53 -10.71
C ASP A 107 13.72 2.70 -9.36
N ALA A 108 13.61 1.63 -8.57
CA ALA A 108 13.01 1.69 -7.24
C ALA A 108 13.66 0.74 -6.23
N ILE A 109 13.59 1.13 -4.96
CA ILE A 109 13.95 0.28 -3.82
C ILE A 109 12.76 0.20 -2.87
N VAL A 110 12.24 -1.01 -2.69
CA VAL A 110 11.25 -1.35 -1.66
C VAL A 110 12.01 -1.71 -0.39
N VAL A 111 11.91 -0.85 0.62
CA VAL A 111 12.68 -0.95 1.86
C VAL A 111 11.79 -1.46 2.97
N ARG A 112 12.24 -2.50 3.68
CA ARG A 112 11.66 -2.92 4.96
C ARG A 112 12.74 -3.03 6.02
N HIS A 113 12.55 -2.36 7.16
CA HIS A 113 13.58 -2.29 8.19
C HIS A 113 12.99 -2.29 9.61
N ARG A 114 13.73 -2.85 10.58
CA ARG A 114 13.28 -2.93 11.99
C ARG A 114 13.25 -1.59 12.72
N ASN A 115 14.04 -0.62 12.27
CA ASN A 115 14.11 0.72 12.85
C ASN A 115 13.21 1.68 12.06
N ALA A 116 12.42 2.48 12.77
CA ALA A 116 11.62 3.56 12.20
C ALA A 116 12.51 4.61 11.52
N GLY A 117 12.03 5.22 10.45
CA GLY A 117 12.71 6.32 9.75
C GLY A 117 13.75 5.89 8.71
N VAL A 118 14.09 4.60 8.62
CA VAL A 118 15.10 4.12 7.66
C VAL A 118 14.70 4.33 6.21
N PRO A 119 13.47 4.02 5.75
CA PRO A 119 13.05 4.34 4.38
C PRO A 119 13.20 5.84 4.03
N GLN A 120 12.94 6.73 5.00
CA GLN A 120 13.10 8.17 4.85
C GLN A 120 14.57 8.57 4.75
N GLN A 121 15.46 7.93 5.53
CA GLN A 121 16.90 8.13 5.41
C GLN A 121 17.44 7.63 4.08
N VAL A 122 17.01 6.45 3.63
CA VAL A 122 17.36 5.90 2.31
C VAL A 122 16.96 6.88 1.22
N ALA A 123 15.73 7.40 1.23
CA ALA A 123 15.30 8.41 0.26
C ALA A 123 16.16 9.68 0.24
N ARG A 124 16.80 10.05 1.36
CA ARG A 124 17.72 11.20 1.44
C ARG A 124 19.14 10.90 0.98
N TRP A 125 19.57 9.64 1.04
CA TRP A 125 20.92 9.23 0.62
C TRP A 125 21.01 8.98 -0.89
N LEU A 126 19.90 8.60 -1.51
CA LEU A 126 19.85 8.26 -2.93
C LEU A 126 19.69 9.49 -3.82
N ASP A 127 20.16 9.36 -5.06
CA ASP A 127 19.88 10.32 -6.13
C ASP A 127 18.37 10.53 -6.33
N ASP A 128 17.99 11.72 -6.80
CA ASP A 128 16.62 12.12 -7.19
C ASP A 128 16.00 11.27 -8.33
N ARG A 129 16.61 10.14 -8.72
CA ARG A 129 16.14 9.23 -9.78
C ARG A 129 15.55 7.91 -9.26
N VAL A 130 15.87 7.51 -8.02
CA VAL A 130 15.44 6.22 -7.47
C VAL A 130 14.26 6.40 -6.54
N SER A 131 13.14 5.72 -6.84
CA SER A 131 11.94 5.79 -6.00
C SER A 131 12.07 4.87 -4.78
N VAL A 132 11.72 5.36 -3.59
CA VAL A 132 11.71 4.55 -2.36
C VAL A 132 10.29 4.23 -1.93
N VAL A 133 10.03 2.96 -1.62
CA VAL A 133 8.74 2.48 -1.08
C VAL A 133 8.97 1.86 0.29
N ASN A 134 8.28 2.38 1.31
CA ASN A 134 8.26 1.80 2.64
C ASN A 134 7.34 0.56 2.67
N ALA A 135 7.95 -0.62 2.81
CA ALA A 135 7.28 -1.92 3.03
C ALA A 135 7.20 -2.31 4.52
N GLY A 136 7.44 -1.35 5.40
CA GLY A 136 7.37 -1.46 6.85
C GLY A 136 8.63 -0.92 7.52
N ASP A 137 8.47 0.00 8.47
CA ASP A 137 9.55 0.46 9.36
C ASP A 137 9.16 0.43 10.85
N GLY A 138 9.90 -0.33 11.67
CA GLY A 138 9.71 -0.40 13.13
C GLY A 138 8.25 -0.60 13.60
N ALA A 139 7.78 0.26 14.50
CA ALA A 139 6.36 0.36 14.88
C ALA A 139 5.70 1.61 14.25
N HIS A 140 6.29 2.11 13.17
CA HIS A 140 5.97 3.42 12.61
C HIS A 140 4.98 3.30 11.45
N GLN A 141 5.40 2.96 10.23
CA GLN A 141 4.51 3.00 9.06
C GLN A 141 4.55 1.71 8.23
N HIS A 142 3.43 1.41 7.57
CA HIS A 142 3.31 0.44 6.48
C HIS A 142 2.24 0.92 5.48
N PRO A 143 2.54 1.94 4.64
CA PRO A 143 1.54 2.62 3.80
C PRO A 143 0.81 1.70 2.83
N THR A 144 1.53 0.76 2.21
CA THR A 144 0.92 -0.17 1.25
C THR A 144 -0.02 -1.19 1.88
N GLN A 145 0.13 -1.49 3.19
CA GLN A 145 -0.79 -2.33 3.93
C GLN A 145 -2.10 -1.57 4.21
N ALA A 146 -2.01 -0.32 4.66
CA ALA A 146 -3.19 0.51 4.89
C ALA A 146 -3.98 0.76 3.58
N LEU A 147 -3.29 0.98 2.46
CA LEU A 147 -3.92 1.12 1.14
C LEU A 147 -4.72 -0.13 0.73
N GLN A 148 -4.13 -1.33 0.83
CA GLN A 148 -4.86 -2.55 0.47
C GLN A 148 -6.03 -2.83 1.42
N ASP A 149 -5.90 -2.46 2.69
CA ASP A 149 -6.94 -2.71 3.69
C ASP A 149 -8.12 -1.77 3.44
N ALA A 150 -7.86 -0.48 3.17
CA ALA A 150 -8.87 0.48 2.76
C ALA A 150 -9.58 0.08 1.46
N TYR A 151 -8.84 -0.34 0.43
CA TYR A 151 -9.43 -0.85 -0.81
C TYR A 151 -10.32 -2.08 -0.56
N THR A 152 -9.90 -2.98 0.33
CA THR A 152 -10.69 -4.17 0.69
C THR A 152 -11.99 -3.79 1.38
N LEU A 153 -11.94 -2.86 2.34
CA LEU A 153 -13.13 -2.37 3.03
C LEU A 153 -14.08 -1.67 2.06
N CYS A 154 -13.57 -0.74 1.24
CA CYS A 154 -14.41 0.01 0.31
C CYS A 154 -15.10 -0.90 -0.71
N THR A 155 -14.36 -1.84 -1.31
CA THR A 155 -14.95 -2.76 -2.30
C THR A 155 -15.97 -3.70 -1.68
N HIS A 156 -15.69 -4.24 -0.50
CA HIS A 156 -16.60 -5.19 0.16
C HIS A 156 -17.88 -4.52 0.68
N LEU A 157 -17.77 -3.31 1.23
CA LEU A 157 -18.89 -2.57 1.82
C LEU A 157 -19.64 -1.69 0.81
N GLY A 158 -19.34 -1.83 -0.49
CA GLY A 158 -20.01 -1.05 -1.55
C GLY A 158 -19.73 0.46 -1.48
N ARG A 159 -18.53 0.84 -1.04
CA ARG A 159 -18.08 2.25 -0.90
C ARG A 159 -17.08 2.69 -1.97
N ALA A 160 -17.05 1.99 -3.10
CA ALA A 160 -16.36 2.43 -4.30
C ALA A 160 -17.15 3.56 -5.00
N PRO A 161 -16.49 4.43 -5.79
CA PRO A 161 -17.17 5.40 -6.64
C PRO A 161 -18.20 4.75 -7.57
N ALA A 162 -19.29 5.45 -7.88
CA ALA A 162 -20.23 5.00 -8.90
C ALA A 162 -19.54 4.91 -10.27
N ALA A 163 -19.74 3.82 -11.01
CA ALA A 163 -19.13 3.60 -12.32
C ALA A 163 -19.49 4.75 -13.28
N GLY A 164 -18.48 5.51 -13.74
CA GLY A 164 -18.63 6.64 -14.66
C GLY A 164 -18.41 8.03 -14.05
N GLY A 165 -18.21 8.15 -12.72
CA GLY A 165 -17.78 9.39 -12.08
C GLY A 165 -16.28 9.63 -12.23
N GLY A 166 -15.85 10.14 -13.38
CA GLY A 166 -14.47 10.56 -13.59
C GLY A 166 -14.03 11.61 -12.56
N ALA A 167 -12.74 11.60 -12.22
CA ALA A 167 -12.10 12.53 -11.29
C ALA A 167 -12.28 13.99 -11.70
N ALA A 168 -13.39 14.60 -11.29
CA ALA A 168 -13.67 16.02 -11.44
C ALA A 168 -14.49 16.49 -10.23
N GLY A 169 -13.87 16.48 -9.05
CA GLY A 169 -14.47 17.02 -7.83
C GLY A 169 -13.70 16.59 -6.60
N GLY A 170 -12.76 17.43 -6.15
CA GLY A 170 -11.98 17.24 -4.92
C GLY A 170 -12.82 17.40 -3.66
N GLY A 171 -13.74 16.47 -3.41
CA GLY A 171 -14.52 16.38 -2.19
C GLY A 171 -15.02 14.96 -1.96
N ALA A 172 -15.15 14.56 -0.68
CA ALA A 172 -15.59 13.22 -0.26
C ALA A 172 -16.96 12.76 -0.82
N ALA A 173 -17.72 13.65 -1.45
CA ALA A 173 -18.96 13.35 -2.16
C ALA A 173 -18.67 12.90 -3.60
N GLY A 174 -18.19 11.66 -3.77
CA GLY A 174 -18.08 11.01 -5.09
C GLY A 174 -16.95 10.00 -5.26
N GLY A 175 -15.94 10.04 -4.38
CA GLY A 175 -14.78 9.12 -4.40
C GLY A 175 -14.93 7.91 -3.48
N TRP A 176 -13.84 7.13 -3.36
CA TRP A 176 -13.68 6.08 -2.37
C TRP A 176 -13.84 6.66 -0.96
N ASN A 177 -14.65 6.06 -0.11
CA ASN A 177 -14.87 6.61 1.23
C ASN A 177 -15.27 5.55 2.24
N LEU A 178 -15.13 5.87 3.52
CA LEU A 178 -15.58 5.09 4.65
C LEU A 178 -16.48 5.94 5.57
N VAL A 179 -17.11 6.97 5.01
CA VAL A 179 -17.93 7.93 5.76
C VAL A 179 -19.08 7.21 6.46
N GLY A 180 -19.20 7.46 7.76
CA GLY A 180 -20.23 6.88 8.63
C GLY A 180 -19.93 5.46 9.09
N LEU A 181 -18.80 4.86 8.71
CA LEU A 181 -18.38 3.55 9.22
C LEU A 181 -17.62 3.69 10.54
N ARG A 182 -17.90 2.77 11.46
CA ARG A 182 -17.24 2.62 12.76
C ARG A 182 -16.23 1.46 12.68
N VAL A 183 -14.95 1.79 12.78
CA VAL A 183 -13.84 0.84 12.63
C VAL A 183 -13.13 0.65 13.97
N GLY A 184 -13.21 -0.55 14.53
CA GLY A 184 -12.48 -0.93 15.73
C GLY A 184 -11.16 -1.63 15.36
N ILE A 185 -10.03 -1.11 15.82
CA ILE A 185 -8.72 -1.75 15.68
C ILE A 185 -8.33 -2.36 17.04
N VAL A 186 -8.26 -3.69 17.11
CA VAL A 186 -8.14 -4.43 18.37
C VAL A 186 -6.77 -5.07 18.52
N GLY A 187 -6.10 -4.84 19.66
CA GLY A 187 -4.91 -5.58 20.07
C GLY A 187 -3.66 -4.73 20.31
N ASP A 188 -2.50 -5.22 19.88
CA ASP A 188 -1.20 -4.55 20.12
C ASP A 188 -0.98 -3.35 19.20
N VAL A 189 -1.52 -2.19 19.58
CA VAL A 189 -1.37 -0.93 18.85
C VAL A 189 0.03 -0.33 19.08
N ALA A 190 0.59 -0.49 20.27
CA ALA A 190 1.90 0.05 20.67
C ALA A 190 3.03 -0.37 19.71
N HIS A 191 3.00 -1.60 19.22
CA HIS A 191 4.04 -2.14 18.34
C HIS A 191 3.59 -2.34 16.89
N SER A 192 2.36 -1.92 16.54
CA SER A 192 1.79 -2.14 15.21
C SER A 192 1.93 -0.93 14.30
N ARG A 193 2.92 -1.02 13.40
CA ARG A 193 3.02 -0.11 12.24
C ARG A 193 1.79 -0.14 11.32
N VAL A 194 1.03 -1.23 11.35
CA VAL A 194 -0.21 -1.36 10.56
C VAL A 194 -1.32 -0.53 11.16
N ALA A 195 -1.46 -0.53 12.49
CA ALA A 195 -2.48 0.24 13.19
C ALA A 195 -2.32 1.74 12.89
N ARG A 196 -1.11 2.29 13.02
CA ARG A 196 -0.83 3.70 12.73
C ARG A 196 -1.23 4.07 11.30
N SER A 197 -0.74 3.32 10.31
CA SER A 197 -1.04 3.60 8.90
C SER A 197 -2.54 3.42 8.59
N ALA A 198 -3.20 2.44 9.20
CA ALA A 198 -4.62 2.20 9.03
C ALA A 198 -5.46 3.37 9.59
N VAL A 199 -5.15 3.85 10.80
CA VAL A 199 -5.81 5.03 11.40
C VAL A 199 -5.73 6.23 10.47
N ALA A 200 -4.53 6.55 9.96
CA ALA A 200 -4.33 7.68 9.06
C ALA A 200 -5.19 7.57 7.78
N VAL A 201 -5.19 6.40 7.13
CA VAL A 201 -5.94 6.18 5.89
C VAL A 201 -7.45 6.13 6.14
N TYR A 202 -7.90 5.43 7.17
CA TYR A 202 -9.34 5.28 7.45
C TYR A 202 -9.98 6.59 7.86
N ALA A 203 -9.32 7.38 8.71
CA ALA A 203 -9.78 8.71 9.07
C ALA A 203 -9.79 9.66 7.87
N ALA A 204 -8.76 9.60 7.00
CA ALA A 204 -8.74 10.39 5.76
C ALA A 204 -9.89 10.03 4.79
N LEU A 205 -10.40 8.80 4.85
CA LEU A 205 -11.58 8.35 4.11
C LEU A 205 -12.92 8.61 4.85
N GLY A 206 -12.88 9.16 6.06
CA GLY A 206 -14.06 9.59 6.82
C GLY A 206 -14.63 8.54 7.79
N ALA A 207 -13.90 7.45 8.07
CA ALA A 207 -14.30 6.50 9.11
C ALA A 207 -14.13 7.10 10.51
N THR A 208 -14.97 6.69 11.45
CA THR A 208 -14.70 6.87 12.88
C THR A 208 -13.88 5.67 13.37
N VAL A 209 -12.66 5.91 13.83
CA VAL A 209 -11.74 4.86 14.23
C VAL A 209 -11.64 4.79 15.75
N THR A 210 -11.75 3.60 16.33
CA THR A 210 -11.56 3.34 17.75
C THR A 210 -10.45 2.32 17.94
N LEU A 211 -9.44 2.66 18.73
CA LEU A 211 -8.38 1.75 19.18
C LEU A 211 -8.88 1.00 20.41
N ILE A 212 -8.84 -0.33 20.35
CA ILE A 212 -9.41 -1.21 21.38
C ILE A 212 -8.29 -2.08 21.96
N ALA A 213 -7.78 -1.68 23.12
CA ALA A 213 -6.62 -2.33 23.71
C ALA A 213 -6.51 -2.03 25.21
N PRO A 214 -5.83 -2.91 25.98
CA PRO A 214 -5.44 -2.57 27.34
C PRO A 214 -4.40 -1.43 27.32
N PRO A 215 -4.28 -0.63 28.39
CA PRO A 215 -3.33 0.49 28.45
C PRO A 215 -1.88 0.09 28.11
N THR A 216 -1.46 -1.13 28.44
CA THR A 216 -0.11 -1.62 28.17
C THR A 216 0.17 -1.91 26.69
N LEU A 217 -0.87 -2.00 25.86
CA LEU A 217 -0.79 -2.26 24.42
C LEU A 217 -1.15 -1.02 23.58
N LEU A 218 -1.28 0.14 24.21
CA LEU A 218 -1.40 1.42 23.53
C LEU A 218 -0.04 2.13 23.47
N PRO A 219 0.23 2.92 22.40
CA PRO A 219 1.37 3.81 22.35
C PRO A 219 1.39 4.75 23.57
N ALA A 220 2.59 5.09 24.05
CA ALA A 220 2.75 6.04 25.15
C ALA A 220 2.17 7.45 24.87
N CYS A 221 2.04 7.80 23.59
CA CYS A 221 1.44 9.05 23.14
C CYS A 221 0.61 8.77 21.88
N LEU A 222 -0.64 9.21 21.90
CA LEU A 222 -1.59 9.13 20.78
C LEU A 222 -1.87 10.52 20.19
N ASP A 223 -1.15 11.55 20.61
CA ASP A 223 -1.36 12.91 20.12
C ASP A 223 -1.25 12.96 18.60
N GLY A 224 -2.25 13.57 17.97
CA GLY A 224 -2.35 13.67 16.51
C GLY A 224 -2.91 12.43 15.81
N TRP A 225 -3.25 11.34 16.52
CA TRP A 225 -3.98 10.22 15.93
C TRP A 225 -5.47 10.56 15.87
N PRO A 226 -6.11 10.54 14.69
CA PRO A 226 -7.55 10.74 14.56
C PRO A 226 -8.33 9.48 14.93
N ALA A 227 -8.23 9.05 16.19
CA ALA A 227 -8.90 7.87 16.71
C ALA A 227 -9.29 8.03 18.18
N ASP A 228 -10.45 7.48 18.53
CA ASP A 228 -10.88 7.30 19.91
C ASP A 228 -10.20 6.07 20.53
N VAL A 229 -10.30 5.92 21.85
CA VAL A 229 -9.79 4.76 22.58
C VAL A 229 -10.90 4.13 23.41
N ALA A 230 -11.00 2.81 23.35
CA ALA A 230 -11.80 1.99 24.24
C ALA A 230 -10.93 0.91 24.89
N HIS A 231 -11.17 0.63 26.17
CA HIS A 231 -10.42 -0.38 26.91
C HIS A 231 -11.20 -1.69 27.09
N ASP A 232 -12.51 -1.68 26.88
CA ASP A 232 -13.34 -2.87 26.89
C ASP A 232 -13.82 -3.17 25.47
N PHE A 233 -13.42 -4.32 24.93
CA PHE A 233 -13.86 -4.75 23.60
C PHE A 233 -15.35 -5.11 23.60
N ASP A 234 -15.86 -5.65 24.71
CA ASP A 234 -17.24 -6.08 24.83
C ASP A 234 -18.22 -4.90 24.85
N GLU A 235 -17.82 -3.72 25.32
CA GLU A 235 -18.69 -2.54 25.32
C GLU A 235 -18.95 -1.98 23.92
N VAL A 236 -18.00 -2.15 23.00
CA VAL A 236 -18.05 -1.47 21.69
C VAL A 236 -18.37 -2.40 20.52
N ILE A 237 -18.16 -3.71 20.66
CA ILE A 237 -18.22 -4.68 19.56
C ILE A 237 -19.55 -4.68 18.77
N ALA A 238 -20.67 -4.40 19.44
CA ALA A 238 -21.99 -4.42 18.83
C ALA A 238 -22.24 -3.24 17.87
N ASP A 239 -21.44 -2.18 17.97
CA ASP A 239 -21.59 -0.96 17.17
C ASP A 239 -20.54 -0.85 16.05
N LEU A 240 -19.71 -1.87 15.85
CA LEU A 240 -18.63 -1.82 14.86
C LEU A 240 -19.08 -2.39 13.52
N ASP A 241 -18.85 -1.64 12.45
CA ASP A 241 -18.98 -2.11 11.07
C ASP A 241 -17.76 -2.93 10.65
N VAL A 242 -16.60 -2.61 11.22
CA VAL A 242 -15.32 -3.26 10.92
C VAL A 242 -14.59 -3.59 12.22
N VAL A 243 -14.21 -4.86 12.37
CA VAL A 243 -13.31 -5.33 13.43
C VAL A 243 -11.96 -5.70 12.81
N GLY A 244 -10.98 -4.81 12.96
CA GLY A 244 -9.59 -5.00 12.54
C GLY A 244 -8.75 -5.56 13.66
N LEU A 245 -8.45 -6.85 13.60
CA LEU A 245 -7.66 -7.53 14.61
C LEU A 245 -6.17 -7.40 14.27
N LEU A 246 -5.36 -7.14 15.30
CA LEU A 246 -3.91 -7.08 15.19
C LEU A 246 -3.28 -8.37 15.72
N ARG A 247 -2.17 -8.76 15.09
CA ARG A 247 -1.36 -9.87 15.56
C ARG A 247 -0.73 -9.51 16.89
N LEU A 248 -0.94 -10.33 17.92
CA LEU A 248 -0.18 -10.22 19.16
C LEU A 248 1.25 -10.72 18.92
N GLN A 249 2.24 -9.83 19.00
CA GLN A 249 3.64 -10.14 18.71
C GLN A 249 4.41 -10.41 20.01
N HIS A 250 4.13 -11.56 20.64
CA HIS A 250 4.77 -11.95 21.90
C HIS A 250 6.31 -11.95 21.82
N GLU A 251 6.86 -12.19 20.63
CA GLU A 251 8.30 -12.13 20.39
C GLU A 251 8.93 -10.73 20.53
N ARG A 252 8.11 -9.67 20.55
CA ARG A 252 8.55 -8.26 20.67
C ARG A 252 8.30 -7.68 22.05
N MET A 253 7.66 -8.45 22.92
CA MET A 253 7.17 -7.99 24.21
C MET A 253 8.14 -8.43 25.30
N GLY A 254 8.47 -7.51 26.20
CA GLY A 254 9.09 -7.88 27.47
C GLY A 254 8.05 -8.56 28.37
N GLU A 255 8.48 -9.46 29.26
CA GLU A 255 7.60 -10.22 30.18
C GLU A 255 6.61 -9.34 30.99
N ALA A 256 6.84 -8.03 31.08
CA ALA A 256 6.02 -7.07 31.83
C ALA A 256 4.89 -6.39 31.03
N GLN A 257 4.79 -6.56 29.70
CA GLN A 257 3.83 -5.80 28.88
C GLN A 257 2.46 -6.47 28.70
N ILE A 258 2.38 -7.77 28.89
CA ILE A 258 1.13 -8.55 28.82
C ILE A 258 1.14 -9.59 29.93
N GLY A 259 -0.02 -9.79 30.56
CA GLY A 259 -0.25 -10.95 31.42
C GLY A 259 -0.30 -12.25 30.60
N PRO A 260 -0.74 -13.36 31.21
CA PRO A 260 -0.98 -14.62 30.50
C PRO A 260 -1.74 -14.40 29.19
N ILE A 261 -1.32 -15.06 28.10
CA ILE A 261 -2.01 -14.98 26.79
C ILE A 261 -3.51 -15.30 26.95
N SER A 262 -3.87 -16.22 27.83
CA SER A 262 -5.28 -16.54 28.15
C SER A 262 -6.09 -15.34 28.63
N ASP A 263 -5.50 -14.41 29.37
CA ASP A 263 -6.18 -13.18 29.82
C ASP A 263 -6.42 -12.22 28.65
N TYR A 264 -5.47 -12.13 27.72
CA TYR A 264 -5.66 -11.38 26.47
C TYR A 264 -6.78 -12.00 25.63
N VAL A 265 -6.78 -13.32 25.43
CA VAL A 265 -7.84 -14.02 24.69
C VAL A 265 -9.20 -13.79 25.33
N ARG A 266 -9.28 -13.92 26.66
CA ARG A 266 -10.53 -13.69 27.40
C ARG A 266 -11.03 -12.26 27.25
N SER A 267 -10.16 -11.26 27.18
CA SER A 267 -10.56 -9.84 27.24
C SER A 267 -10.68 -9.17 25.86
N TYR A 268 -9.83 -9.54 24.91
CA TYR A 268 -9.69 -8.87 23.60
C TYR A 268 -9.73 -9.83 22.40
N GLY A 269 -9.59 -11.14 22.62
CA GLY A 269 -9.70 -12.13 21.54
C GLY A 269 -11.12 -12.16 20.96
N LEU A 270 -11.23 -12.19 19.63
CA LEU A 270 -12.51 -12.40 18.95
C LEU A 270 -12.90 -13.88 19.02
N THR A 271 -13.57 -14.23 20.12
CA THR A 271 -14.12 -15.58 20.36
C THR A 271 -15.41 -15.80 19.55
N ALA A 272 -15.85 -17.05 19.42
CA ALA A 272 -17.14 -17.37 18.81
C ALA A 272 -18.33 -16.68 19.52
N GLU A 273 -18.23 -16.49 20.84
CA GLU A 273 -19.23 -15.76 21.62
C GLU A 273 -19.30 -14.29 21.24
N ARG A 274 -18.14 -13.62 21.16
CA ARG A 274 -18.05 -12.22 20.70
C ARG A 274 -18.46 -12.06 19.25
N ALA A 275 -18.09 -12.99 18.38
CA ALA A 275 -18.46 -12.97 16.98
C ALA A 275 -19.99 -12.96 16.78
N ARG A 276 -20.76 -13.60 17.67
CA ARG A 276 -22.24 -13.55 17.63
C ARG A 276 -22.83 -12.20 18.01
N ARG A 277 -22.05 -11.30 18.60
CA ARG A 277 -22.46 -9.96 19.03
C ARG A 277 -22.11 -8.87 18.02
N LEU A 278 -21.40 -9.22 16.95
CA LEU A 278 -21.07 -8.30 15.87
C LEU A 278 -22.36 -7.72 15.25
N ALA A 279 -22.29 -6.45 14.84
CA ALA A 279 -23.37 -5.82 14.09
C ALA A 279 -23.70 -6.64 12.82
N PRO A 280 -24.98 -6.69 12.39
CA PRO A 280 -25.34 -7.33 11.13
C PRO A 280 -24.54 -6.73 9.96
N GLY A 281 -23.82 -7.58 9.23
CA GLY A 281 -22.97 -7.16 8.10
C GLY A 281 -21.57 -6.67 8.49
N ALA A 282 -21.21 -6.69 9.78
CA ALA A 282 -19.86 -6.36 10.21
C ALA A 282 -18.81 -7.30 9.60
N VAL A 283 -17.64 -6.74 9.30
CA VAL A 283 -16.54 -7.47 8.64
C VAL A 283 -15.35 -7.61 9.56
N ILE A 284 -14.62 -8.72 9.40
CA ILE A 284 -13.42 -9.04 10.18
C ILE A 284 -12.20 -8.90 9.28
N THR A 285 -11.22 -8.12 9.70
CA THR A 285 -9.95 -7.96 8.98
C THR A 285 -8.76 -8.31 9.86
N HIS A 286 -7.66 -8.76 9.24
CA HIS A 286 -6.42 -9.06 9.96
C HIS A 286 -5.22 -9.00 8.99
N PRO A 287 -4.16 -8.24 9.28
CA PRO A 287 -3.02 -8.05 8.35
C PRO A 287 -2.19 -9.33 8.15
N GLY A 288 -2.21 -10.20 9.17
CA GLY A 288 -1.56 -11.49 9.22
C GLY A 288 -0.03 -11.44 9.43
N PRO A 289 0.62 -12.59 9.66
CA PRO A 289 0.02 -13.92 9.88
C PRO A 289 -0.86 -13.94 11.13
N VAL A 290 -1.90 -14.78 11.12
CA VAL A 290 -2.87 -14.89 12.24
C VAL A 290 -2.35 -15.95 13.23
N ASN A 291 -2.30 -15.63 14.51
CA ASN A 291 -2.21 -16.58 15.60
C ASN A 291 -3.64 -17.07 15.94
N ARG A 292 -4.08 -18.14 15.27
CA ARG A 292 -5.39 -18.74 15.51
C ARG A 292 -5.51 -19.19 16.96
N GLY A 293 -6.62 -18.85 17.61
CA GLY A 293 -6.86 -19.11 19.03
C GLY A 293 -6.33 -18.03 19.98
N VAL A 294 -5.66 -16.99 19.46
CA VAL A 294 -5.21 -15.84 20.26
C VAL A 294 -6.06 -14.60 19.96
N GLU A 295 -5.73 -13.83 18.93
CA GLU A 295 -6.51 -12.66 18.54
C GLU A 295 -7.89 -13.01 17.95
N VAL A 296 -8.03 -14.20 17.37
CA VAL A 296 -9.29 -14.68 16.77
C VAL A 296 -9.39 -16.19 16.88
N ALA A 297 -10.58 -16.68 17.24
CA ALA A 297 -10.86 -18.11 17.25
C ALA A 297 -10.86 -18.69 15.82
N ALA A 298 -10.38 -19.93 15.67
CA ALA A 298 -10.21 -20.53 14.35
C ALA A 298 -11.54 -20.72 13.61
N ASP A 299 -12.58 -21.15 14.35
CA ASP A 299 -13.94 -21.35 13.86
C ASP A 299 -14.61 -20.05 13.37
N VAL A 300 -14.27 -18.91 13.98
CA VAL A 300 -14.72 -17.60 13.50
C VAL A 300 -14.17 -17.32 12.11
N LEU A 301 -12.87 -17.54 11.86
CA LEU A 301 -12.31 -17.30 10.53
C LEU A 301 -12.81 -18.29 9.48
N ASP A 302 -12.97 -19.55 9.85
CA ASP A 302 -13.33 -20.60 8.90
C ASP A 302 -14.84 -20.60 8.59
N GLY A 303 -15.67 -20.16 9.54
CA GLY A 303 -17.13 -20.12 9.41
C GLY A 303 -17.72 -18.75 9.04
N CYS A 304 -16.95 -17.66 9.06
CA CYS A 304 -17.47 -16.32 8.82
C CYS A 304 -17.22 -15.85 7.38
N PRO A 305 -18.27 -15.74 6.53
CA PRO A 305 -18.12 -15.28 5.15
C PRO A 305 -17.68 -13.80 5.05
N THR A 306 -17.83 -13.02 6.13
CA THR A 306 -17.40 -11.62 6.22
C THR A 306 -15.98 -11.46 6.80
N ALA A 307 -15.24 -12.56 7.00
CA ALA A 307 -13.80 -12.51 7.27
C ALA A 307 -13.01 -12.24 5.98
N LEU A 308 -12.33 -11.10 5.91
CA LEU A 308 -11.70 -10.59 4.68
C LEU A 308 -10.19 -10.88 4.58
N VAL A 309 -9.62 -11.64 5.50
CA VAL A 309 -8.16 -11.85 5.63
C VAL A 309 -7.50 -12.29 4.33
N THR A 310 -8.10 -13.24 3.61
CA THR A 310 -7.57 -13.72 2.32
C THR A 310 -7.80 -12.72 1.18
N ARG A 311 -8.91 -11.98 1.22
CA ARG A 311 -9.20 -10.90 0.25
C ARG A 311 -8.19 -9.75 0.37
N GLN A 312 -7.80 -9.38 1.60
CA GLN A 312 -6.74 -8.39 1.85
C GLN A 312 -5.42 -8.80 1.17
N VAL A 313 -5.06 -10.09 1.20
CA VAL A 313 -3.85 -10.60 0.53
C VAL A 313 -3.94 -10.42 -1.00
N THR A 314 -5.08 -10.77 -1.59
CA THR A 314 -5.33 -10.60 -3.03
C THR A 314 -5.25 -9.14 -3.46
N HIS A 315 -5.97 -8.26 -2.76
CA HIS A 315 -5.95 -6.82 -3.00
C HIS A 315 -4.59 -6.19 -2.76
N GLY A 316 -3.78 -6.79 -1.88
CA GLY A 316 -2.41 -6.40 -1.65
C GLY A 316 -1.54 -6.40 -2.90
N VAL A 317 -1.74 -7.33 -3.83
CA VAL A 317 -0.96 -7.34 -5.07
C VAL A 317 -1.37 -6.16 -5.95
N ALA A 318 -2.67 -5.90 -6.08
CA ALA A 318 -3.19 -4.78 -6.87
C ALA A 318 -2.76 -3.42 -6.30
N ALA A 319 -2.81 -3.24 -4.99
CA ALA A 319 -2.38 -2.01 -4.33
C ALA A 319 -0.88 -1.74 -4.54
N ARG A 320 -0.05 -2.80 -4.47
CA ARG A 320 1.38 -2.69 -4.76
C ARG A 320 1.66 -2.42 -6.24
N MET A 321 0.85 -2.97 -7.15
CA MET A 321 0.90 -2.61 -8.57
C MET A 321 0.59 -1.12 -8.78
N ALA A 322 -0.48 -0.62 -8.16
CA ALA A 322 -0.86 0.80 -8.23
C ALA A 322 0.27 1.73 -7.76
N VAL A 323 0.90 1.39 -6.63
CA VAL A 323 2.03 2.15 -6.09
C VAL A 323 3.22 2.14 -7.04
N LEU A 324 3.67 0.96 -7.49
CA LEU A 324 4.82 0.87 -8.41
C LEU A 324 4.53 1.59 -9.73
N PHE A 325 3.33 1.43 -10.28
CA PHE A 325 2.92 2.12 -11.50
C PHE A 325 2.89 3.64 -11.32
N ARG A 326 2.35 4.16 -10.21
CA ARG A 326 2.32 5.61 -9.96
C ARG A 326 3.72 6.21 -9.81
N LEU A 327 4.65 5.47 -9.23
CA LEU A 327 6.01 5.96 -8.97
C LEU A 327 6.93 5.85 -10.20
N LEU A 328 6.74 4.82 -11.03
CA LEU A 328 7.67 4.47 -12.12
C LEU A 328 7.08 4.58 -13.53
N GLY A 329 5.76 4.66 -13.63
CA GLY A 329 5.07 4.84 -14.90
C GLY A 329 5.28 6.26 -15.42
N GLU A 330 5.48 6.37 -16.73
CA GLU A 330 5.51 7.67 -17.39
C GLU A 330 4.09 8.24 -17.45
N GLU A 331 3.92 9.53 -17.16
CA GLU A 331 2.67 10.19 -17.55
C GLU A 331 2.56 10.11 -19.08
N PRO A 332 1.38 9.81 -19.65
CA PRO A 332 1.23 9.86 -21.09
C PRO A 332 1.66 11.25 -21.56
N ALA A 333 2.69 11.29 -22.40
CA ALA A 333 3.13 12.52 -23.03
C ALA A 333 1.89 13.19 -23.64
N ALA A 334 1.68 14.48 -23.33
CA ALA A 334 0.67 15.28 -24.01
C ALA A 334 0.81 15.02 -25.52
N PRO A 335 -0.31 14.80 -26.25
CA PRO A 335 -0.24 14.50 -27.66
C PRO A 335 0.62 15.57 -28.33
N ALA A 336 1.70 15.15 -28.99
CA ALA A 336 2.61 16.05 -29.67
C ALA A 336 1.79 16.98 -30.57
N GLU A 337 2.01 18.29 -30.44
CA GLU A 337 1.38 19.24 -31.35
C GLU A 337 1.64 18.80 -32.79
N PRO A 338 0.61 18.78 -33.66
CA PRO A 338 0.79 18.37 -35.03
C PRO A 338 1.86 19.25 -35.67
N VAL A 339 2.92 18.60 -36.17
CA VAL A 339 4.00 19.25 -36.90
C VAL A 339 3.34 20.10 -38.00
N PRO A 340 3.59 21.42 -38.06
CA PRO A 340 3.02 22.24 -39.11
C PRO A 340 3.52 21.71 -40.45
N ALA A 341 2.58 21.36 -41.34
CA ALA A 341 2.88 20.87 -42.67
C ALA A 341 3.71 21.93 -43.41
N GLY A 342 5.02 21.70 -43.49
CA GLY A 342 5.94 22.51 -44.26
C GLY A 342 5.61 22.43 -45.74
N ALA A 343 5.34 23.62 -46.31
CA ALA A 343 5.41 24.02 -47.71
C ALA A 343 5.64 22.90 -48.75
N ALA A 344 4.59 22.68 -49.55
CA ALA A 344 4.62 21.90 -50.77
C ALA A 344 5.78 22.32 -51.67
N ALA A 345 6.54 21.31 -52.13
CA ALA A 345 7.45 21.44 -53.26
C ALA A 345 6.68 21.92 -54.50
N GLY A 346 7.13 23.02 -55.10
CA GLY A 346 6.58 23.55 -56.33
C GLY A 346 6.86 22.62 -57.53
N PRO A 347 5.97 22.56 -58.53
CA PRO A 347 6.10 21.63 -59.65
C PRO A 347 7.21 22.06 -60.62
N ASN A 348 7.97 21.04 -61.03
CA ASN A 348 9.05 21.07 -61.99
C ASN A 348 8.48 21.33 -63.41
N SER A 349 8.76 22.50 -63.99
CA SER A 349 8.43 22.83 -65.37
C SER A 349 9.49 22.25 -66.33
N GLY A 350 9.26 21.02 -66.80
CA GLY A 350 10.02 20.41 -67.89
C GLY A 350 9.23 20.50 -69.20
N SER A 351 9.60 21.45 -70.06
CA SER A 351 9.13 21.57 -71.44
C SER A 351 9.77 20.49 -72.31
N SER A 352 8.95 19.59 -72.87
CA SER A 352 9.31 18.77 -74.03
C SER A 352 8.45 19.21 -75.21
N ASP A 353 9.04 20.00 -76.11
CA ASP A 353 8.47 20.33 -77.42
C ASP A 353 9.09 19.42 -78.49
N SER A 354 8.29 19.11 -79.49
CA SER A 354 8.39 17.99 -80.41
C SER A 354 8.72 18.41 -81.86
N GLY A 355 9.57 17.63 -82.54
CA GLY A 355 9.70 17.55 -84.02
C GLY A 355 10.43 18.73 -84.68
N GLY A 356 11.46 18.58 -85.52
CA GLY A 356 11.60 17.68 -86.67
C GLY A 356 11.38 18.48 -87.98
N PRO A 357 12.31 18.49 -88.97
CA PRO A 357 12.36 19.54 -90.00
C PRO A 357 11.49 19.25 -91.23
N GLN A 358 10.81 20.29 -91.75
CA GLN A 358 10.67 20.65 -93.18
C GLN A 358 10.06 22.04 -93.32
#